data_AF-A0A1F4B772-F1
#
_entry.id   AF-A0A1F4B772-F1
#
_cell.length_a   1.000
_cell.length_b   1.000
_cell.length_c   1.000
_cell.angle_alpha   90.00
_cell.angle_beta   90.00
_cell.angle_gamma   90.00
#
_symmetry.space_group_name_H-M   'P 1'
#
loop_
_entity.id
_entity.type
_entity.pdbx_description
1 polymer ?
#
loop_
_entity_poly.entity_id
_entity_poly.type
_entity_poly.pdbx_seq_one_letter_code
_entity_poly.pdbx_strand_id
1 'polypeptide(L)'
;MDKLTLTLAIGNYDHVRDVIDGQVPVQGARLIVLNLPPEEVFFRFTLHREWDVSEMSMGTYVSMRSQEDKSITALPVFVSRVFRHSMIYVSEGSGITKPQQLEGKRVGIPQWTQTAAIYSRGYLSHDAGVPLDSIEWVQGGVNQAGRIEKMKLKLPHGVRYRNVSDRSLTDMLLAGDLDAVLSARPPYAHGQGVRRMFENYEQAEEAYFRKTGIFPIMHVLAVKTELLERYPWLAMNLYKTFDEAKRRSMERLQDITASYAPLPWLRSYSDRMKALFGQDFWPYGLEPNRKTLEAFLLFAFEQGVCHRKVEPEELFPKQVLSTYKV
;
A
#
# COMPACT_ATOMS: atom_id res chain seq x y z
N MET A 1 -0.03 14.22 -35.91
CA MET A 1 1.04 13.66 -35.06
C MET A 1 0.47 12.42 -34.38
N ASP A 2 1.22 11.33 -34.40
CA ASP A 2 0.79 10.10 -33.73
C ASP A 2 0.82 10.27 -32.20
N LYS A 3 -0.12 9.62 -31.52
CA LYS A 3 -0.17 9.63 -30.05
C LYS A 3 1.08 8.93 -29.49
N LEU A 4 1.62 9.46 -28.39
CA LEU A 4 2.69 8.82 -27.63
C LEU A 4 2.22 7.43 -27.18
N THR A 5 2.91 6.36 -27.57
CA THR A 5 2.59 5.01 -27.09
C THR A 5 3.36 4.75 -25.79
N LEU A 6 2.65 4.31 -24.74
CA LEU A 6 3.21 4.01 -23.43
C LEU A 6 2.77 2.63 -22.96
N THR A 7 3.65 1.89 -22.31
CA THR A 7 3.32 0.66 -21.59
C THR A 7 2.84 0.97 -20.17
N LEU A 8 1.79 0.29 -19.72
CA LEU A 8 1.25 0.41 -18.36
C LEU A 8 1.14 -0.99 -17.72
N ALA A 9 1.86 -1.23 -16.63
CA ALA A 9 1.68 -2.44 -15.82
C ALA A 9 0.95 -2.13 -14.51
N ILE A 10 -0.22 -2.75 -14.29
CA ILE A 10 -1.09 -2.45 -13.15
C ILE A 10 -1.99 -3.64 -12.81
N GLY A 11 -2.43 -3.73 -11.56
CA GLY A 11 -3.51 -4.62 -11.15
C GLY A 11 -4.87 -4.23 -11.75
N ASN A 12 -5.72 -5.23 -11.99
CA ASN A 12 -7.05 -5.03 -12.56
C ASN A 12 -8.09 -4.65 -11.48
N TYR A 13 -7.99 -3.42 -10.95
CA TYR A 13 -8.95 -2.87 -9.99
C TYR A 13 -10.13 -2.20 -10.69
N ASP A 14 -11.33 -2.24 -10.08
CA ASP A 14 -12.53 -1.64 -10.69
C ASP A 14 -12.36 -0.13 -10.96
N HIS A 15 -11.81 0.62 -10.00
CA HIS A 15 -11.66 2.07 -10.07
C HIS A 15 -10.57 2.56 -11.05
N VAL A 16 -9.84 1.65 -11.69
CA VAL A 16 -8.92 1.99 -12.79
C VAL A 16 -9.34 1.34 -14.12
N ARG A 17 -10.41 0.52 -14.12
CA ARG A 17 -10.82 -0.27 -15.28
C ARG A 17 -11.13 0.58 -16.51
N ASP A 18 -11.77 1.73 -16.32
CA ASP A 18 -12.08 2.62 -17.44
C ASP A 18 -10.81 3.14 -18.15
N VAL A 19 -9.67 3.21 -17.46
CA VAL A 19 -8.35 3.51 -18.09
C VAL A 19 -7.83 2.28 -18.84
N ILE A 20 -7.90 1.11 -18.21
CA ILE A 20 -7.41 -0.17 -18.76
C ILE A 20 -8.11 -0.51 -20.08
N ASP A 21 -9.44 -0.35 -20.10
CA ASP A 21 -10.29 -0.68 -21.25
C ASP A 21 -10.37 0.48 -22.27
N GLY A 22 -9.70 1.60 -22.01
CA GLY A 22 -9.64 2.76 -22.91
C GLY A 22 -10.91 3.62 -22.95
N GLN A 23 -11.88 3.38 -22.07
CA GLN A 23 -13.11 4.18 -21.93
C GLN A 23 -12.81 5.62 -21.49
N VAL A 24 -11.79 5.79 -20.65
CA VAL A 24 -11.21 7.10 -20.29
C VAL A 24 -9.78 7.15 -20.84
N PRO A 25 -9.58 7.71 -22.05
CA PRO A 25 -8.27 7.74 -22.67
C PRO A 25 -7.35 8.79 -22.02
N VAL A 26 -6.04 8.54 -22.07
CA VAL A 26 -5.03 9.55 -21.73
C VAL A 26 -4.89 10.52 -22.89
N GLN A 27 -5.14 11.81 -22.64
CA GLN A 27 -4.98 12.84 -23.67
C GLN A 27 -3.53 12.86 -24.17
N GLY A 28 -3.33 12.74 -25.49
CA GLY A 28 -2.01 12.75 -26.12
C GLY A 28 -1.25 11.41 -26.10
N ALA A 29 -1.77 10.38 -25.43
CA ALA A 29 -1.12 9.09 -25.33
C ALA A 29 -2.05 7.90 -25.63
N ARG A 30 -1.46 6.77 -26.00
CA ARG A 30 -2.10 5.46 -26.13
C ARG A 30 -1.42 4.51 -25.16
N LEU A 31 -2.20 3.79 -24.36
CA LEU A 31 -1.69 2.81 -23.41
C LEU A 31 -1.68 1.41 -24.02
N ILE A 32 -0.58 0.69 -23.83
CA ILE A 32 -0.48 -0.77 -23.97
C ILE A 32 -0.50 -1.32 -22.54
N VAL A 33 -1.61 -1.93 -22.14
CA VAL A 33 -1.84 -2.33 -20.75
C VAL A 33 -1.45 -3.79 -20.53
N LEU A 34 -0.70 -4.03 -19.46
CA LEU A 34 -0.30 -5.34 -18.97
C LEU A 34 -0.93 -5.56 -17.59
N ASN A 35 -1.95 -6.42 -17.55
CA ASN A 35 -2.61 -6.80 -16.31
C ASN A 35 -1.82 -7.92 -15.64
N LEU A 36 -1.06 -7.57 -14.61
CA LEU A 36 -0.20 -8.50 -13.88
C LEU A 36 -0.49 -8.42 -12.37
N PRO A 37 -0.27 -9.51 -11.60
CA PRO A 37 -0.36 -9.45 -10.15
C PRO A 37 0.60 -8.40 -9.57
N PRO A 38 0.19 -7.59 -8.58
CA PRO A 38 1.04 -6.50 -8.06
C PRO A 38 2.43 -6.95 -7.59
N GLU A 39 2.56 -8.16 -7.00
CA GLU A 39 3.87 -8.67 -6.55
C GLU A 39 4.86 -8.86 -7.71
N GLU A 40 4.37 -9.29 -8.88
CA GLU A 40 5.16 -9.44 -10.10
C GLU A 40 5.50 -8.07 -10.69
N VAL A 41 4.52 -7.17 -10.79
CA VAL A 41 4.72 -5.78 -11.24
C VAL A 41 5.81 -5.12 -10.40
N PHE A 42 5.72 -5.21 -9.07
CA PHE A 42 6.71 -4.61 -8.17
C PHE A 42 8.09 -5.21 -8.35
N PHE A 43 8.19 -6.55 -8.46
CA PHE A 43 9.48 -7.20 -8.65
C PHE A 43 10.16 -6.71 -9.94
N ARG A 44 9.46 -6.80 -11.08
CA ARG A 44 10.00 -6.47 -12.41
C ARG A 44 10.26 -4.97 -12.57
N PHE A 45 9.35 -4.12 -12.08
CA PHE A 45 9.52 -2.68 -12.20
C PHE A 45 10.61 -2.13 -11.27
N THR A 46 10.65 -2.58 -10.01
CA THR A 46 11.67 -2.15 -9.04
C THR A 46 13.08 -2.61 -9.41
N LEU A 47 13.24 -3.77 -10.06
CA LEU A 47 14.57 -4.27 -10.44
C LEU A 47 14.99 -3.88 -11.87
N HIS A 48 14.05 -3.81 -12.81
CA HIS A 48 14.37 -3.78 -14.24
C HIS A 48 13.68 -2.66 -15.03
N ARG A 49 12.79 -1.86 -14.40
CA ARG A 49 12.11 -0.72 -15.05
C ARG A 49 11.44 -1.10 -16.38
N GLU A 50 10.81 -2.27 -16.44
CA GLU A 50 10.34 -2.85 -17.71
C GLU A 50 9.27 -2.01 -18.45
N TRP A 51 8.54 -1.16 -17.74
CA TRP A 51 7.41 -0.40 -18.29
C TRP A 51 7.59 1.11 -18.18
N ASP A 52 6.82 1.86 -18.94
CA ASP A 52 6.84 3.33 -18.95
C ASP A 52 6.10 3.89 -17.72
N VAL A 53 4.93 3.30 -17.45
CA VAL A 53 4.09 3.57 -16.30
C VAL A 53 3.83 2.25 -15.57
N SER A 54 3.90 2.26 -14.25
CA SER A 54 3.73 1.06 -13.44
C SER A 54 3.06 1.38 -12.12
N GLU A 55 2.27 0.45 -11.61
CA GLU A 55 1.95 0.39 -10.19
C GLU A 55 3.22 0.10 -9.37
N MET A 56 3.33 0.69 -8.18
CA MET A 56 4.48 0.48 -7.29
C MET A 56 4.07 0.49 -5.82
N SER A 57 4.78 -0.28 -4.99
CA SER A 57 4.67 -0.20 -3.53
C SER A 57 5.12 1.17 -3.02
N MET A 58 4.28 1.81 -2.19
CA MET A 58 4.60 3.12 -1.60
C MET A 58 5.87 3.06 -0.74
N GLY A 59 6.08 1.95 -0.03
CA GLY A 59 7.24 1.75 0.87
C GLY A 59 8.54 1.68 0.09
N THR A 60 8.55 0.94 -1.01
CA THR A 60 9.69 0.89 -1.93
C THR A 60 9.96 2.26 -2.55
N TYR A 61 8.91 2.97 -2.97
CA TYR A 61 9.05 4.30 -3.58
C TYR A 61 9.69 5.33 -2.63
N VAL A 62 9.20 5.44 -1.39
CA VAL A 62 9.77 6.38 -0.41
C VAL A 62 11.18 6.00 0.01
N SER A 63 11.48 4.69 0.12
CA SER A 63 12.82 4.21 0.43
C SER A 63 13.83 4.61 -0.65
N MET A 64 13.45 4.44 -1.92
CA MET A 64 14.24 4.89 -3.08
C MET A 64 14.42 6.41 -3.10
N ARG A 65 13.33 7.18 -2.91
CA ARG A 65 13.37 8.64 -2.87
C ARG A 65 14.27 9.17 -1.75
N SER A 66 14.26 8.52 -0.58
CA SER A 66 15.12 8.88 0.55
C SER A 66 16.62 8.64 0.28
N GLN A 67 16.93 7.76 -0.68
CA GLN A 67 18.29 7.44 -1.14
C GLN A 67 18.64 8.17 -2.44
N GLU A 68 17.90 9.23 -2.78
CA GLU A 68 18.10 10.09 -3.95
C GLU A 68 17.96 9.38 -5.30
N ASP A 69 17.35 8.19 -5.35
CA ASP A 69 16.96 7.58 -6.62
C ASP A 69 15.79 8.37 -7.22
N LYS A 70 16.07 9.05 -8.33
CA LYS A 70 15.12 9.85 -9.11
C LYS A 70 14.78 9.19 -10.45
N SER A 71 15.11 7.92 -10.67
CA SER A 71 14.82 7.19 -11.92
C SER A 71 13.32 7.02 -12.18
N ILE A 72 12.52 7.03 -11.11
CA ILE A 72 11.06 6.94 -11.14
C ILE A 72 10.46 8.12 -10.38
N THR A 73 9.34 8.63 -10.88
CA THR A 73 8.52 9.64 -10.22
C THR A 73 7.10 9.13 -10.04
N ALA A 74 6.59 9.15 -8.81
CA ALA A 74 5.21 8.81 -8.52
C ALA A 74 4.27 9.95 -8.89
N LEU A 75 3.02 9.60 -9.21
CA LEU A 75 1.89 10.52 -9.28
C LEU A 75 1.01 10.26 -8.06
N PRO A 76 0.27 11.25 -7.53
CA PRO A 76 -0.61 11.07 -6.37
C PRO A 76 -1.92 10.35 -6.76
N VAL A 77 -1.77 9.20 -7.42
CA VAL A 77 -2.80 8.27 -7.88
C VAL A 77 -2.63 7.00 -7.06
N PHE A 78 -3.53 6.78 -6.11
CA PHE A 78 -3.40 5.77 -5.07
C PHE A 78 -4.31 4.56 -5.37
N VAL A 79 -3.81 3.64 -6.18
CA VAL A 79 -4.61 2.54 -6.76
C VAL A 79 -4.91 1.40 -5.79
N SER A 80 -4.33 1.43 -4.59
CA SER A 80 -4.65 0.47 -3.53
C SER A 80 -4.54 1.11 -2.15
N ARG A 81 -5.59 0.94 -1.34
CA ARG A 81 -5.67 1.35 0.06
C ARG A 81 -6.27 0.24 0.89
N VAL A 82 -5.65 -0.08 2.03
CA VAL A 82 -6.08 -1.17 2.90
C VAL A 82 -5.60 -0.90 4.32
N PHE A 83 -6.50 -0.89 5.30
CA PHE A 83 -6.12 -0.88 6.71
C PHE A 83 -5.44 -2.21 7.11
N ARG A 84 -4.54 -2.14 8.08
CA ARG A 84 -3.64 -3.25 8.41
C ARG A 84 -3.75 -3.74 9.86
N HIS A 85 -4.91 -3.57 10.49
CA HIS A 85 -5.20 -4.28 11.74
C HIS A 85 -5.50 -5.76 11.43
N SER A 86 -6.24 -5.99 10.34
CA SER A 86 -6.60 -7.32 9.83
C SER A 86 -5.43 -8.26 9.45
N MET A 87 -4.19 -7.77 9.42
CA MET A 87 -3.02 -8.55 8.97
C MET A 87 -2.14 -9.10 10.09
N ILE A 88 -2.55 -8.98 11.36
CA ILE A 88 -1.84 -9.59 12.49
C ILE A 88 -2.46 -10.97 12.74
N TYR A 89 -1.70 -12.03 12.47
CA TYR A 89 -2.11 -13.41 12.65
C TYR A 89 -1.36 -14.04 13.80
N VAL A 90 -2.04 -14.90 14.55
CA VAL A 90 -1.51 -15.67 15.67
C VAL A 90 -2.02 -17.11 15.55
N SER A 91 -1.35 -18.06 16.21
CA SER A 91 -1.90 -19.42 16.30
C SER A 91 -3.25 -19.41 17.05
N GLU A 92 -4.14 -20.32 16.71
CA GLU A 92 -5.50 -20.34 17.25
C GLU A 92 -5.52 -20.53 18.78
N GLY A 93 -4.63 -21.39 19.29
CA GLY A 93 -4.42 -21.59 20.73
C GLY A 93 -3.64 -20.48 21.44
N SER A 94 -3.21 -19.42 20.74
CA SER A 94 -2.48 -18.30 21.34
C SER A 94 -3.37 -17.45 22.24
N GLY A 95 -2.85 -17.08 23.41
CA GLY A 95 -3.46 -16.09 24.31
C GLY A 95 -3.28 -14.63 23.88
N ILE A 96 -2.68 -14.38 22.70
CA ILE A 96 -2.45 -13.03 22.16
C ILE A 96 -3.75 -12.52 21.51
N THR A 97 -4.31 -11.47 22.09
CA THR A 97 -5.56 -10.81 21.66
C THR A 97 -5.43 -9.29 21.54
N LYS A 98 -4.32 -8.72 22.03
CA LYS A 98 -4.03 -7.28 21.91
C LYS A 98 -2.55 -7.01 21.61
N PRO A 99 -2.24 -5.86 20.98
CA PRO A 99 -0.88 -5.51 20.56
C PRO A 99 0.20 -5.61 21.65
N GLN A 100 -0.09 -5.18 22.89
CA GLN A 100 0.90 -5.13 23.98
C GLN A 100 1.45 -6.51 24.35
N GLN A 101 0.71 -7.58 24.03
CA GLN A 101 1.17 -8.95 24.27
C GLN A 101 2.23 -9.41 23.25
N LEU A 102 2.54 -8.59 22.24
CA LEU A 102 3.65 -8.82 21.32
C LEU A 102 5.00 -8.39 21.92
N GLU A 103 5.03 -7.62 23.01
CA GLU A 103 6.27 -7.29 23.70
C GLU A 103 7.01 -8.56 24.15
N GLY A 104 8.29 -8.66 23.80
CA GLY A 104 9.12 -9.84 24.06
C GLY A 104 8.83 -11.05 23.16
N LYS A 105 7.98 -10.93 22.14
CA LYS A 105 7.60 -12.03 21.23
C LYS A 105 8.43 -12.07 19.95
N ARG A 106 8.37 -13.22 19.25
CA ARG A 106 8.94 -13.44 17.93
C ARG A 106 7.88 -13.24 16.87
N VAL A 107 8.10 -12.27 16.00
CA VAL A 107 7.08 -11.78 15.05
C VAL A 107 7.60 -11.86 13.63
N GLY A 108 6.90 -12.63 12.79
CA GLY A 108 7.21 -12.81 11.38
C GLY A 108 6.73 -11.65 10.51
N ILE A 109 7.56 -11.19 9.56
CA ILE A 109 7.17 -10.23 8.52
C ILE A 109 7.71 -10.65 7.14
N PRO A 110 6.97 -10.42 6.03
CA PRO A 110 7.44 -10.76 4.69
C PRO A 110 8.72 -10.00 4.31
N GLN A 111 8.72 -8.69 4.57
CA GLN A 111 9.78 -7.74 4.30
C GLN A 111 9.66 -6.58 5.29
N TRP A 112 10.77 -6.02 5.73
CA TRP A 112 10.81 -4.82 6.55
C TRP A 112 10.28 -3.62 5.76
N THR A 113 10.66 -3.48 4.48
CA THR A 113 10.26 -2.34 3.64
C THR A 113 8.86 -2.42 3.05
N GLN A 114 8.13 -3.51 3.27
CA GLN A 114 6.77 -3.65 2.74
C GLN A 114 5.84 -2.59 3.34
N THR A 115 5.09 -1.89 2.47
CA THR A 115 4.14 -0.83 2.88
C THR A 115 3.19 -1.27 3.98
N ALA A 116 2.61 -2.47 3.84
CA ALA A 116 1.72 -3.03 4.83
C ALA A 116 2.41 -3.20 6.21
N ALA A 117 3.65 -3.69 6.22
CA ALA A 117 4.43 -3.87 7.43
C ALA A 117 4.84 -2.53 8.07
N ILE A 118 5.14 -1.49 7.27
CA ILE A 118 5.40 -0.13 7.76
C ILE A 118 4.18 0.42 8.51
N TYR A 119 2.99 0.31 7.92
CA TYR A 119 1.75 0.76 8.58
C TYR A 119 1.43 -0.04 9.83
N SER A 120 1.54 -1.38 9.80
CA SER A 120 1.28 -2.20 10.99
C SER A 120 2.24 -1.87 12.12
N ARG A 121 3.55 -1.72 11.84
CA ARG A 121 4.52 -1.30 12.86
C ARG A 121 4.29 0.14 13.33
N GLY A 122 3.88 1.03 12.44
CA GLY A 122 3.49 2.40 12.79
C GLY A 122 2.31 2.41 13.76
N TYR A 123 1.29 1.59 13.50
CA TYR A 123 0.18 1.37 14.45
C TYR A 123 0.67 0.80 15.78
N LEU A 124 1.52 -0.24 15.75
CA LEU A 124 2.05 -0.85 16.98
C LEU A 124 2.75 0.19 17.85
N SER A 125 3.64 1.01 17.28
CA SER A 125 4.44 1.97 18.05
C SER A 125 3.67 3.24 18.43
N HIS A 126 2.95 3.87 17.50
CA HIS A 126 2.32 5.18 17.72
C HIS A 126 0.96 5.09 18.39
N ASP A 127 0.18 4.06 18.09
CA ASP A 127 -1.21 3.95 18.55
C ASP A 127 -1.40 2.93 19.65
N ALA A 128 -0.69 1.80 19.58
CA ALA A 128 -0.76 0.75 20.58
C ALA A 128 0.35 0.84 21.64
N GLY A 129 1.34 1.72 21.48
CA GLY A 129 2.41 1.94 22.45
C GLY A 129 3.39 0.79 22.61
N VAL A 130 3.54 -0.06 21.59
CA VAL A 130 4.44 -1.23 21.57
C VAL A 130 5.77 -0.85 20.92
N PRO A 131 6.89 -0.78 21.68
CA PRO A 131 8.19 -0.45 21.13
C PRO A 131 8.67 -1.54 20.15
N LEU A 132 9.19 -1.15 18.98
CA LEU A 132 9.62 -2.13 17.97
C LEU A 132 10.85 -2.93 18.40
N ASP A 133 11.70 -2.39 19.27
CA ASP A 133 12.86 -3.07 19.85
C ASP A 133 12.50 -4.04 21.00
N SER A 134 11.26 -4.01 21.49
CA SER A 134 10.74 -5.02 22.40
C SER A 134 10.46 -6.36 21.69
N ILE A 135 10.32 -6.35 20.37
CA ILE A 135 9.98 -7.51 19.54
C ILE A 135 11.23 -8.10 18.86
N GLU A 136 11.31 -9.44 18.75
CA GLU A 136 12.22 -10.09 17.81
C GLU A 136 11.54 -10.23 16.45
N TRP A 137 12.09 -9.58 15.42
CA TRP A 137 11.56 -9.61 14.06
C TRP A 137 12.23 -10.68 13.21
N VAL A 138 11.40 -11.50 12.57
CA VAL A 138 11.86 -12.59 11.71
C VAL A 138 11.34 -12.35 10.30
N GLN A 139 12.25 -12.11 9.35
CA GLN A 139 11.88 -11.92 7.96
C GLN A 139 11.96 -13.23 7.17
N GLY A 140 10.92 -13.54 6.41
CA GLY A 140 10.84 -14.74 5.59
C GLY A 140 9.65 -14.69 4.65
N GLY A 141 9.48 -15.72 3.81
CA GLY A 141 8.29 -15.80 2.97
C GLY A 141 7.10 -16.37 3.74
N VAL A 142 5.89 -15.86 3.45
CA VAL A 142 4.70 -16.14 4.27
C VAL A 142 4.25 -17.59 4.18
N ASN A 143 4.03 -18.07 2.96
CA ASN A 143 3.53 -19.42 2.66
C ASN A 143 4.53 -20.26 1.87
N GLN A 144 5.69 -19.67 1.53
CA GLN A 144 6.79 -20.30 0.79
C GLN A 144 8.10 -19.71 1.32
N ALA A 145 9.16 -20.50 1.34
CA ALA A 145 10.48 -20.04 1.78
C ALA A 145 11.15 -19.11 0.75
N GLY A 146 12.32 -18.55 1.09
CA GLY A 146 13.18 -17.85 0.13
C GLY A 146 12.81 -16.40 -0.24
N ARG A 147 11.82 -15.77 0.40
CA ARG A 147 11.54 -14.34 0.16
C ARG A 147 12.68 -13.47 0.72
N ILE A 148 13.21 -12.58 -0.12
CA ILE A 148 14.32 -11.68 0.24
C ILE A 148 13.85 -10.24 0.50
N GLU A 149 14.61 -9.50 1.31
CA GLU A 149 14.50 -8.05 1.41
C GLU A 149 15.09 -7.40 0.16
N LYS A 150 14.39 -6.41 -0.41
CA LYS A 150 14.76 -5.81 -1.71
C LYS A 150 15.57 -4.51 -1.56
N MET A 151 15.48 -3.87 -0.39
CA MET A 151 16.06 -2.56 -0.14
C MET A 151 17.10 -2.63 0.97
N LYS A 152 18.11 -1.76 0.90
CA LYS A 152 19.10 -1.60 1.97
C LYS A 152 18.43 -0.95 3.19
N LEU A 153 18.35 -1.71 4.28
CA LEU A 153 17.77 -1.26 5.54
C LEU A 153 18.78 -0.43 6.35
N LYS A 154 18.29 0.56 7.10
CA LYS A 154 19.03 1.28 8.14
C LYS A 154 18.31 1.10 9.48
N LEU A 155 18.30 -0.14 9.97
CA LEU A 155 17.49 -0.53 11.13
C LEU A 155 17.77 0.38 12.35
N PRO A 156 16.73 0.80 13.09
CA PRO A 156 16.89 1.57 14.32
C PRO A 156 17.70 0.81 15.37
N HIS A 157 18.37 1.55 16.25
CA HIS A 157 19.10 0.97 17.37
C HIS A 157 18.18 0.08 18.23
N GLY A 158 18.68 -1.08 18.67
CA GLY A 158 17.94 -2.02 19.53
C GLY A 158 17.00 -2.98 18.80
N VAL A 159 16.64 -2.71 17.53
CA VAL A 159 15.77 -3.60 16.75
C VAL A 159 16.50 -4.92 16.46
N ARG A 160 15.93 -6.02 16.98
CA ARG A 160 16.39 -7.39 16.67
C ARG A 160 15.70 -7.87 15.40
N TYR A 161 16.48 -8.10 14.35
CA TYR A 161 15.97 -8.50 13.04
C TYR A 161 16.85 -9.58 12.43
N ARG A 162 16.26 -10.70 12.02
CA ARG A 162 16.97 -11.78 11.32
C ARG A 162 16.17 -12.32 10.15
N ASN A 163 16.86 -12.86 9.15
CA ASN A 163 16.24 -13.54 8.02
C ASN A 163 16.16 -15.06 8.27
N VAL A 164 15.10 -15.68 7.72
CA VAL A 164 14.94 -17.13 7.58
C VAL A 164 14.61 -17.41 6.11
N SER A 165 15.38 -18.30 5.49
CA SER A 165 15.32 -18.57 4.04
C SER A 165 14.85 -19.98 3.70
N ASP A 166 14.89 -20.91 4.65
CA ASP A 166 14.64 -22.34 4.48
C ASP A 166 13.22 -22.77 4.86
N ARG A 167 12.45 -21.92 5.56
CA ARG A 167 11.08 -22.20 6.01
C ARG A 167 10.14 -21.03 5.72
N SER A 168 8.84 -21.32 5.69
CA SER A 168 7.81 -20.28 5.62
C SER A 168 7.42 -19.78 7.02
N LEU A 169 7.02 -18.51 7.11
CA LEU A 169 6.56 -17.91 8.36
C LEU A 169 5.30 -18.59 8.90
N THR A 170 4.45 -19.14 8.02
CA THR A 170 3.26 -19.89 8.43
C THR A 170 3.66 -21.20 9.11
N ASP A 171 4.62 -21.95 8.56
CA ASP A 171 5.08 -23.20 9.19
C ASP A 171 5.75 -22.94 10.53
N MET A 172 6.49 -21.83 10.65
CA MET A 172 7.09 -21.41 11.90
C MET A 172 6.04 -21.00 12.94
N LEU A 173 4.96 -20.33 12.53
CA LEU A 173 3.85 -19.98 13.42
C LEU A 173 3.14 -21.24 13.94
N LEU A 174 2.87 -22.21 13.06
CA LEU A 174 2.24 -23.48 13.44
C LEU A 174 3.11 -24.34 14.36
N ALA A 175 4.43 -24.31 14.16
CA ALA A 175 5.39 -25.02 15.01
C ALA A 175 5.65 -24.35 16.36
N GLY A 176 5.15 -23.12 16.58
CA GLY A 176 5.43 -22.34 17.79
C GLY A 176 6.82 -21.67 17.80
N ASP A 177 7.49 -21.62 16.65
CA ASP A 177 8.75 -20.88 16.45
C ASP A 177 8.53 -19.37 16.33
N LEU A 178 7.32 -18.96 15.94
CA LEU A 178 6.83 -17.57 15.94
C LEU A 178 5.57 -17.48 16.78
N ASP A 179 5.39 -16.34 17.43
CA ASP A 179 4.20 -16.04 18.24
C ASP A 179 3.13 -15.31 17.42
N ALA A 180 3.54 -14.56 16.39
CA ALA A 180 2.65 -13.86 15.46
C ALA A 180 3.30 -13.68 14.08
N VAL A 181 2.48 -13.44 13.06
CA VAL A 181 2.89 -13.07 11.71
C VAL A 181 2.10 -11.86 11.23
N LEU A 182 2.79 -10.82 10.77
CA LEU A 182 2.21 -9.63 10.14
C LEU A 182 2.29 -9.82 8.63
N SER A 183 1.18 -10.19 7.98
CA SER A 183 1.21 -10.47 6.53
C SER A 183 -0.03 -9.98 5.79
N ALA A 184 0.18 -9.24 4.69
CA ALA A 184 -0.89 -8.80 3.81
C ALA A 184 -1.62 -9.97 3.11
N ARG A 185 -0.88 -11.03 2.75
CA ARG A 185 -1.46 -12.28 2.27
C ARG A 185 -1.74 -13.17 3.48
N PRO A 186 -2.97 -13.70 3.65
CA PRO A 186 -3.24 -14.61 4.76
C PRO A 186 -2.28 -15.81 4.77
N PRO A 187 -1.82 -16.26 5.95
CA PRO A 187 -1.25 -17.59 6.13
C PRO A 187 -2.16 -18.65 5.51
N TYR A 188 -1.62 -19.69 4.88
CA TYR A 188 -2.44 -20.74 4.25
C TYR A 188 -3.34 -21.47 5.26
N ALA A 189 -2.93 -21.48 6.53
CA ALA A 189 -3.65 -22.07 7.66
C ALA A 189 -4.64 -21.11 8.34
N HIS A 190 -4.94 -19.95 7.74
CA HIS A 190 -5.94 -19.02 8.29
C HIS A 190 -7.33 -19.67 8.33
N GLY A 191 -7.94 -19.69 9.51
CA GLY A 191 -9.19 -20.42 9.79
C GLY A 191 -8.99 -21.93 10.07
N GLN A 192 -7.74 -22.41 10.08
CA GLN A 192 -7.36 -23.79 10.37
C GLN A 192 -6.07 -23.80 11.20
N GLY A 193 -6.16 -23.48 12.50
CA GLY A 193 -4.99 -23.40 13.40
C GLY A 193 -4.30 -22.03 13.46
N VAL A 194 -4.66 -21.09 12.57
CA VAL A 194 -4.25 -19.68 12.61
C VAL A 194 -5.48 -18.79 12.58
N ARG A 195 -5.49 -17.74 13.40
CA ARG A 195 -6.55 -16.72 13.44
C ARG A 195 -5.97 -15.31 13.35
N ARG A 196 -6.82 -14.34 13.04
CA ARG A 196 -6.48 -12.91 13.22
C ARG A 196 -6.43 -12.60 14.71
N MET A 197 -5.52 -11.72 15.11
CA MET A 197 -5.49 -11.16 16.47
C MET A 197 -6.74 -10.30 16.71
N PHE A 198 -7.10 -9.45 15.73
CA PHE A 198 -8.33 -8.66 15.75
C PHE A 198 -9.44 -9.38 14.96
N GLU A 199 -10.38 -10.00 15.67
CA GLU A 199 -11.55 -10.63 15.05
C GLU A 199 -12.48 -9.57 14.43
N ASN A 200 -12.80 -8.51 15.18
CA ASN A 200 -13.61 -7.38 14.73
C ASN A 200 -12.73 -6.26 14.13
N TYR A 201 -11.86 -6.62 13.17
CA TYR A 201 -10.89 -5.67 12.62
C TYR A 201 -11.54 -4.43 11.99
N GLU A 202 -12.72 -4.55 11.38
CA GLU A 202 -13.41 -3.40 10.78
C GLU A 202 -13.72 -2.32 11.83
N GLN A 203 -14.19 -2.72 13.02
CA GLN A 203 -14.46 -1.79 14.12
C GLN A 203 -13.18 -1.14 14.66
N ALA A 204 -12.09 -1.93 14.77
CA ALA A 204 -10.79 -1.40 15.18
C ALA A 204 -10.23 -0.41 14.15
N GLU A 205 -10.42 -0.69 12.87
CA GLU A 205 -9.97 0.15 11.76
C GLU A 205 -10.80 1.44 11.64
N GLU A 206 -12.11 1.36 11.85
CA GLU A 206 -12.98 2.55 11.95
C GLU A 206 -12.57 3.42 13.15
N ALA A 207 -12.37 2.84 14.33
CA ALA A 207 -11.92 3.58 15.52
C ALA A 207 -10.57 4.25 15.28
N TYR A 208 -9.63 3.54 14.64
CA TYR A 208 -8.34 4.08 14.23
C TYR A 208 -8.50 5.27 13.28
N PHE A 209 -9.34 5.16 12.26
CA PHE A 209 -9.58 6.25 11.31
C PHE A 209 -10.26 7.45 11.99
N ARG A 210 -11.23 7.24 12.88
CA ARG A 210 -11.87 8.34 13.64
C ARG A 210 -10.88 9.07 14.52
N LYS A 211 -9.95 8.35 15.16
CA LYS A 211 -8.90 8.93 16.01
C LYS A 211 -7.85 9.68 15.19
N THR A 212 -7.38 9.09 14.10
CA THR A 212 -6.16 9.54 13.41
C THR A 212 -6.41 10.21 12.08
N GLY A 213 -7.53 9.99 11.41
CA GLY A 213 -7.76 10.39 10.02
C GLY A 213 -6.81 9.74 9.01
N ILE A 214 -6.05 8.72 9.39
CA ILE A 214 -5.09 8.03 8.51
C ILE A 214 -5.82 6.90 7.78
N PHE A 215 -5.89 6.98 6.45
CA PHE A 215 -6.42 5.91 5.60
C PHE A 215 -5.29 5.33 4.72
N PRO A 216 -4.68 4.20 5.12
CA PRO A 216 -3.40 3.74 4.56
C PRO A 216 -3.35 3.58 3.03
N ILE A 217 -2.30 4.12 2.41
CA ILE A 217 -2.01 4.05 0.97
C ILE A 217 -1.02 2.92 0.72
N MET A 218 -1.43 1.86 0.02
CA MET A 218 -0.57 0.71 -0.25
C MET A 218 0.30 0.96 -1.50
N HIS A 219 -0.36 1.28 -2.60
CA HIS A 219 0.26 1.33 -3.92
C HIS A 219 0.02 2.68 -4.59
N VAL A 220 0.98 3.09 -5.42
CA VAL A 220 1.00 4.38 -6.11
C VAL A 220 1.32 4.16 -7.58
N LEU A 221 0.76 5.00 -8.45
CA LEU A 221 1.15 5.04 -9.86
C LEU A 221 2.53 5.70 -10.00
N ALA A 222 3.41 5.08 -10.76
CA ALA A 222 4.79 5.50 -10.93
C ALA A 222 5.16 5.56 -12.42
N VAL A 223 5.96 6.54 -12.80
CA VAL A 223 6.36 6.81 -14.18
C VAL A 223 7.87 6.91 -14.25
N LYS A 224 8.51 6.41 -15.29
CA LYS A 224 9.93 6.71 -15.55
C LYS A 224 10.14 8.21 -15.62
N THR A 225 11.07 8.75 -14.83
CA THR A 225 11.22 10.21 -14.71
C THR A 225 11.57 10.88 -16.05
N GLU A 226 12.38 10.23 -16.88
CA GLU A 226 12.75 10.71 -18.23
C GLU A 226 11.53 11.00 -19.13
N LEU A 227 10.41 10.28 -18.94
CA LEU A 227 9.18 10.52 -19.70
C LEU A 227 8.50 11.81 -19.27
N LEU A 228 8.55 12.15 -17.98
CA LEU A 228 7.98 13.40 -17.48
C LEU A 228 8.86 14.60 -17.84
N GLU A 229 10.17 14.41 -17.97
CA GLU A 229 11.09 15.43 -18.47
C GLU A 229 10.87 15.69 -19.96
N ARG A 230 10.72 14.62 -20.76
CA ARG A 230 10.47 14.71 -22.20
C ARG A 230 9.06 15.17 -22.55
N TYR A 231 8.06 14.78 -21.75
CA TYR A 231 6.64 15.08 -21.97
C TYR A 231 6.00 15.65 -20.69
N PRO A 232 6.26 16.91 -20.31
CA PRO A 232 5.79 17.48 -19.03
C PRO A 232 4.28 17.45 -18.82
N TRP A 233 3.49 17.44 -19.90
CA TRP A 233 2.03 17.32 -19.86
C TRP A 233 1.54 15.93 -19.42
N LEU A 234 2.38 14.90 -19.50
CA LEU A 234 2.00 13.50 -19.25
C LEU A 234 1.56 13.28 -17.80
N ALA A 235 2.21 13.91 -16.83
CA ALA A 235 1.89 13.74 -15.40
C ALA A 235 0.43 14.14 -15.09
N MET A 236 0.01 15.33 -15.54
CA MET A 236 -1.35 15.83 -15.31
C MET A 236 -2.37 15.06 -16.13
N ASN A 237 -2.05 14.65 -17.36
CA ASN A 237 -2.98 13.88 -18.19
C ASN A 237 -3.22 12.48 -17.60
N LEU A 238 -2.17 11.80 -17.11
CA LEU A 238 -2.33 10.55 -16.38
C LEU A 238 -3.16 10.75 -15.10
N TYR A 239 -2.82 11.76 -14.28
CA TYR A 239 -3.57 12.06 -13.06
C TYR A 239 -5.06 12.25 -13.33
N LYS A 240 -5.43 13.12 -14.27
CA LYS A 240 -6.83 13.38 -14.64
C LYS A 240 -7.54 12.14 -15.15
N THR A 241 -6.89 11.35 -16.01
CA THR A 241 -7.46 10.11 -16.55
C THR A 241 -7.78 9.10 -15.45
N PHE A 242 -6.87 8.89 -14.49
CA PHE A 242 -7.10 7.98 -13.38
C PHE A 242 -8.13 8.51 -12.39
N ASP A 243 -8.12 9.81 -12.08
CA ASP A 243 -9.12 10.42 -11.20
C ASP A 243 -10.53 10.35 -11.78
N GLU A 244 -10.68 10.57 -13.09
CA GLU A 244 -11.94 10.42 -13.81
C GLU A 244 -12.44 8.97 -13.83
N ALA A 245 -11.56 8.00 -14.09
CA ALA A 245 -11.91 6.59 -14.04
C ALA A 245 -12.38 6.16 -12.64
N LYS A 246 -11.68 6.64 -11.60
CA LYS A 246 -12.07 6.43 -10.20
C LYS A 246 -13.44 7.03 -9.91
N ARG A 247 -13.68 8.29 -10.30
CA ARG A 247 -14.97 8.98 -10.12
C ARG A 247 -16.12 8.18 -10.76
N ARG A 248 -15.95 7.75 -12.02
CA ARG A 248 -16.95 6.95 -12.75
C ARG A 248 -17.23 5.61 -12.07
N SER A 249 -16.20 4.92 -11.59
CA SER A 249 -16.37 3.69 -10.80
C SER A 249 -17.15 3.94 -9.52
N MET A 250 -16.77 4.97 -8.75
CA MET A 250 -17.48 5.33 -7.51
C MET A 250 -18.96 5.68 -7.76
N GLU A 251 -19.27 6.37 -8.86
CA GLU A 251 -20.66 6.65 -9.28
C GLU A 251 -21.44 5.38 -9.56
N ARG A 252 -20.86 4.43 -10.31
CA ARG A 252 -21.49 3.13 -10.58
C ARG A 252 -21.74 2.33 -9.30
N LEU A 253 -20.77 2.26 -8.39
CA LEU A 253 -20.92 1.52 -7.13
C LEU A 253 -21.95 2.14 -6.18
N GLN A 254 -22.32 3.41 -6.41
CA GLN A 254 -23.34 4.13 -5.66
C GLN A 254 -24.72 4.10 -6.34
N ASP A 255 -24.86 3.51 -7.51
CA ASP A 255 -26.16 3.39 -8.17
C ASP A 255 -27.04 2.39 -7.40
N ILE A 256 -28.21 2.87 -6.92
CA ILE A 256 -29.19 2.01 -6.23
C ILE A 256 -30.07 1.24 -7.22
N THR A 257 -30.14 1.69 -8.47
CA THR A 257 -31.02 1.14 -9.51
C THR A 257 -30.40 -0.05 -10.23
N ALA A 258 -29.07 -0.21 -10.16
CA ALA A 258 -28.34 -1.30 -10.78
C ALA A 258 -27.16 -1.76 -9.92
N SER A 259 -26.94 -3.08 -9.83
CA SER A 259 -25.82 -3.66 -9.07
C SER A 259 -24.59 -3.87 -9.96
N TYR A 260 -23.65 -2.91 -9.93
CA TYR A 260 -22.40 -2.99 -10.70
C TYR A 260 -21.33 -3.91 -10.09
N ALA A 261 -21.51 -4.33 -8.83
CA ALA A 261 -20.76 -5.41 -8.20
C ALA A 261 -21.73 -6.40 -7.54
N PRO A 262 -21.46 -7.71 -7.54
CA PRO A 262 -22.34 -8.74 -6.97
C PRO A 262 -22.20 -8.79 -5.43
N LEU A 263 -22.38 -7.64 -4.77
CA LEU A 263 -22.33 -7.48 -3.31
C LEU A 263 -23.65 -6.85 -2.83
N PRO A 264 -24.38 -7.52 -1.91
CA PRO A 264 -25.59 -6.93 -1.35
C PRO A 264 -25.27 -5.67 -0.53
N TRP A 265 -26.23 -4.75 -0.46
CA TRP A 265 -26.16 -3.51 0.32
C TRP A 265 -25.01 -2.56 -0.03
N LEU A 266 -24.41 -2.68 -1.22
CA LEU A 266 -23.30 -1.84 -1.67
C LEU A 266 -23.62 -0.34 -1.59
N ARG A 267 -24.85 0.06 -1.91
CA ARG A 267 -25.30 1.45 -1.75
C ARG A 267 -25.25 1.91 -0.29
N SER A 268 -25.84 1.13 0.61
CA SER A 268 -25.85 1.44 2.04
C SER A 268 -24.43 1.48 2.62
N TYR A 269 -23.58 0.55 2.19
CA TYR A 269 -22.15 0.56 2.52
C TYR A 269 -21.49 1.86 2.03
N SER A 270 -21.76 2.29 0.79
CA SER A 270 -21.22 3.53 0.22
C SER A 270 -21.68 4.77 0.99
N ASP A 271 -22.95 4.83 1.41
CA ASP A 271 -23.47 5.94 2.22
C ASP A 271 -22.79 5.98 3.61
N ARG A 272 -22.53 4.81 4.23
CA ARG A 272 -21.74 4.71 5.47
C ARG A 272 -20.29 5.16 5.25
N MET A 273 -19.66 4.77 4.14
CA MET A 273 -18.30 5.22 3.80
C MET A 273 -18.26 6.73 3.59
N LYS A 274 -19.25 7.32 2.93
CA LYS A 274 -19.36 8.79 2.78
C LYS A 274 -19.48 9.50 4.13
N ALA A 275 -20.28 8.97 5.05
CA ALA A 275 -20.44 9.53 6.38
C ALA A 275 -19.14 9.48 7.20
N LEU A 276 -18.31 8.46 6.98
CA LEU A 276 -17.04 8.27 7.71
C LEU A 276 -15.88 9.03 7.06
N PHE A 277 -15.68 8.89 5.75
CA PHE A 277 -14.51 9.36 5.00
C PHE A 277 -14.74 10.66 4.22
N GLY A 278 -15.99 11.11 4.08
CA GLY A 278 -16.37 12.26 3.24
C GLY A 278 -16.88 11.87 1.84
N GLN A 279 -17.27 12.87 1.05
CA GLN A 279 -17.90 12.65 -0.26
C GLN A 279 -17.02 11.85 -1.23
N ASP A 280 -15.73 12.19 -1.30
CA ASP A 280 -14.71 11.38 -1.96
C ASP A 280 -13.99 10.52 -0.92
N PHE A 281 -14.49 9.30 -0.71
CA PHE A 281 -13.91 8.32 0.22
C PHE A 281 -12.73 7.53 -0.37
N TRP A 282 -12.26 7.91 -1.56
CA TRP A 282 -11.03 7.36 -2.16
C TRP A 282 -10.21 8.48 -2.81
N PRO A 283 -9.79 9.51 -2.06
CA PRO A 283 -9.24 10.69 -2.69
C PRO A 283 -7.88 10.43 -3.32
N TYR A 284 -7.67 10.99 -4.51
CA TYR A 284 -6.36 11.17 -5.14
C TYR A 284 -5.82 12.58 -4.83
N GLY A 285 -4.55 12.82 -5.15
CA GLY A 285 -3.90 14.11 -4.90
C GLY A 285 -3.18 14.18 -3.55
N LEU A 286 -2.26 15.15 -3.43
CA LEU A 286 -1.46 15.36 -2.22
C LEU A 286 -2.31 15.85 -1.05
N GLU A 287 -3.00 16.98 -1.20
CA GLU A 287 -3.65 17.68 -0.08
C GLU A 287 -4.71 16.84 0.67
N PRO A 288 -5.65 16.16 -0.01
CA PRO A 288 -6.60 15.29 0.68
C PRO A 288 -5.95 14.14 1.46
N ASN A 289 -4.69 13.82 1.13
CA ASN A 289 -3.94 12.69 1.65
C ASN A 289 -2.75 13.10 2.51
N ARG A 290 -2.53 14.39 2.73
CA ARG A 290 -1.37 14.95 3.42
C ARG A 290 -1.14 14.26 4.77
N LYS A 291 -2.18 14.17 5.59
CA LYS A 291 -2.12 13.51 6.90
C LYS A 291 -1.65 12.05 6.83
N THR A 292 -2.14 11.30 5.85
CA THR A 292 -1.74 9.89 5.65
C THR A 292 -0.31 9.78 5.15
N LEU A 293 0.11 10.68 4.26
CA LEU A 293 1.46 10.70 3.69
C LEU A 293 2.50 11.12 4.74
N GLU A 294 2.23 12.19 5.50
CA GLU A 294 3.09 12.65 6.60
C GLU A 294 3.30 11.56 7.64
N ALA A 295 2.22 10.89 8.06
CA ALA A 295 2.31 9.76 8.98
C ALA A 295 3.14 8.62 8.40
N PHE A 296 2.89 8.23 7.14
CA PHE A 296 3.64 7.16 6.49
C PHE A 296 5.13 7.48 6.34
N LEU A 297 5.48 8.71 5.99
CA LEU A 297 6.87 9.16 5.86
C LEU A 297 7.58 9.21 7.21
N LEU A 298 6.89 9.65 8.27
CA LEU A 298 7.39 9.59 9.64
C LEU A 298 7.66 8.13 10.04
N PHE A 299 6.69 7.24 9.85
CA PHE A 299 6.83 5.81 10.16
C PHE A 299 7.99 5.19 9.39
N ALA A 300 8.10 5.47 8.09
CA ALA A 300 9.18 4.93 7.26
C ALA A 300 10.56 5.42 7.72
N PHE A 301 10.68 6.68 8.16
CA PHE A 301 11.93 7.23 8.68
C PHE A 301 12.31 6.62 10.04
N GLU A 302 11.40 6.64 11.01
CA GLU A 302 11.64 6.12 12.36
C GLU A 302 11.94 4.61 12.36
N GLN A 303 11.36 3.87 11.41
CA GLN A 303 11.59 2.44 11.25
C GLN A 303 12.85 2.12 10.42
N GLY A 304 13.61 3.13 9.96
CA GLY A 304 14.84 2.88 9.20
C GLY A 304 14.64 2.38 7.76
N VAL A 305 13.44 2.56 7.20
CA VAL A 305 13.14 2.30 5.78
C VAL A 305 13.62 3.46 4.91
N CYS A 306 13.41 4.70 5.38
CA CYS A 306 13.94 5.90 4.77
C CYS A 306 15.26 6.31 5.44
N HIS A 307 16.28 6.66 4.65
CA HIS A 307 17.61 7.01 5.19
C HIS A 307 17.67 8.45 5.72
N ARG A 308 16.74 9.29 5.26
CA ARG A 308 16.46 10.66 5.70
C ARG A 308 14.96 10.86 5.83
N LYS A 309 14.56 11.93 6.51
CA LYS A 309 13.17 12.40 6.46
C LYS A 309 12.89 12.92 5.04
N VAL A 310 11.79 12.42 4.46
CA VAL A 310 11.28 12.82 3.15
C VAL A 310 9.98 13.56 3.38
N GLU A 311 9.82 14.72 2.76
CA GLU A 311 8.60 15.52 2.87
C GLU A 311 7.60 15.16 1.77
N PRO A 312 6.27 15.30 2.00
CA PRO A 312 5.25 14.93 1.02
C PRO A 312 5.41 15.61 -0.35
N GLU A 313 5.89 16.85 -0.38
CA GLU A 313 6.13 17.64 -1.59
C GLU A 313 7.24 17.06 -2.47
N GLU A 314 8.16 16.27 -1.90
CA GLU A 314 9.24 15.61 -2.64
C GLU A 314 8.77 14.37 -3.40
N LEU A 315 7.55 13.89 -3.12
CA LEU A 315 7.03 12.64 -3.66
C LEU A 315 6.45 12.78 -5.06
N PHE A 316 6.02 13.97 -5.46
CA PHE A 316 5.21 14.16 -6.67
C PHE A 316 5.71 15.35 -7.50
N PRO A 317 5.50 15.32 -8.83
CA PRO A 317 5.91 16.42 -9.70
C PRO A 317 5.03 17.66 -9.46
N LYS A 318 5.63 18.86 -9.52
CA LYS A 318 4.93 20.14 -9.24
C LYS A 318 3.65 20.34 -10.07
N GLN A 319 3.63 19.78 -11.28
CA GLN A 319 2.52 19.83 -12.22
C GLN A 319 1.22 19.29 -11.61
N VAL A 320 1.29 18.26 -10.75
CA VAL A 320 0.12 17.60 -10.13
C VAL A 320 -0.15 18.05 -8.70
N LEU A 321 0.64 19.02 -8.19
CA LEU A 321 0.44 19.63 -6.87
C LEU A 321 -0.46 20.87 -6.92
N SER A 322 -0.79 21.35 -8.11
CA SER A 322 -1.64 22.53 -8.31
C SER A 322 -2.83 22.21 -9.19
N THR A 323 -3.97 22.83 -8.90
CA THR A 323 -5.21 22.69 -9.67
C THR A 323 -5.56 24.02 -10.31
N TYR A 324 -5.88 23.99 -11.61
CA TYR A 324 -6.50 25.12 -12.30
C TYR A 324 -7.93 25.32 -11.78
N LYS A 325 -8.27 26.55 -11.36
CA LYS A 325 -9.62 26.97 -10.96
C LYS A 325 -10.03 28.12 -11.87
N VAL A 326 -11.27 28.10 -12.36
CA VAL A 326 -11.87 29.17 -13.18
C VAL A 326 -12.69 30.08 -12.29
#